data_AF-A0A1S1N9N1-F1
#
_entry.id   AF-A0A1S1N9N1-F1
#
_cell.length_a   1.000
_cell.length_b   1.000
_cell.length_c   1.000
_cell.angle_alpha   90.00
_cell.angle_beta   90.00
_cell.angle_gamma   90.00
#
_symmetry.space_group_name_H-M   'P 1'
#
loop_
_entity.id
_entity.type
_entity.pdbx_description
1 polymer ?
#
loop_
_entity_poly.entity_id
_entity_poly.type
_entity_poly.pdbx_seq_one_letter_code
_entity_poly.pdbx_strand_id
1 'polypeptide(L)'
;MSTLIFTRDGASVAYTRLEQPLADEPGVVGGGLLAGDPALVTVVRRILTGVTPERVCVAEPNVYYQFTAARDTLADVAAAMLAAGSGRGQLSDLGWDVLAQAVGDDGAQGAIH
;
A
#
# COMPACT_ATOMS: atom_id res chain seq x y z
N MET A 1 7.74 14.22 -5.16
CA MET A 1 6.45 13.54 -5.42
C MET A 1 6.69 12.05 -5.66
N SER A 2 6.07 11.17 -4.85
CA SER A 2 6.21 9.71 -4.97
C SER A 2 4.89 9.12 -5.44
N THR A 3 4.89 8.39 -6.56
CA THR A 3 3.69 7.77 -7.13
C THR A 3 3.85 6.25 -7.19
N LEU A 4 2.94 5.54 -6.54
CA LEU A 4 2.82 4.08 -6.59
C LEU A 4 1.77 3.71 -7.62
N ILE A 5 2.02 2.68 -8.42
CA ILE A 5 1.07 2.17 -9.39
C ILE A 5 0.90 0.69 -9.13
N PHE A 6 -0.35 0.23 -9.16
CA PHE A 6 -0.69 -1.18 -9.12
C PHE A 6 -1.62 -1.51 -10.28
N THR A 7 -1.31 -2.58 -11.00
CA THR A 7 -2.09 -3.04 -12.15
C THR A 7 -2.49 -4.50 -11.96
N ARG A 8 -3.76 -4.80 -12.22
CA ARG A 8 -4.33 -6.14 -12.16
C ARG A 8 -5.37 -6.34 -13.26
N ASP A 9 -5.26 -7.42 -14.02
CA ASP A 9 -6.27 -7.83 -15.01
C ASP A 9 -6.69 -6.69 -15.98
N GLY A 10 -5.78 -5.76 -16.29
CA GLY A 10 -6.03 -4.57 -17.12
C GLY A 10 -6.59 -3.35 -16.39
N ALA A 11 -7.01 -3.48 -15.13
CA ALA A 11 -7.36 -2.37 -14.25
C ALA A 11 -6.13 -1.85 -13.51
N SER A 12 -6.05 -0.54 -13.27
CA SER A 12 -4.93 0.07 -12.54
C SER A 12 -5.41 1.05 -11.48
N VAL A 13 -4.62 1.18 -10.42
CA VAL A 13 -4.77 2.18 -9.37
C VAL A 13 -3.43 2.84 -9.13
N ALA A 14 -3.44 4.16 -9.04
CA ALA A 14 -2.29 4.98 -8.73
C ALA A 14 -2.52 5.70 -7.40
N TYR A 15 -1.47 5.71 -6.57
CA TYR A 15 -1.39 6.53 -5.38
C TYR A 15 -0.32 7.58 -5.57
N THR A 16 -0.64 8.84 -5.36
CA THR A 16 0.35 9.93 -5.37
C THR A 16 0.40 10.57 -4.00
N ARG A 17 1.55 10.51 -3.34
CA ARG A 17 1.77 11.22 -2.08
C ARG A 17 1.77 12.72 -2.35
N LEU A 18 0.87 13.44 -1.69
CA LEU A 18 0.78 14.90 -1.80
C LEU A 18 1.78 15.52 -0.82
N GLU A 19 2.49 16.56 -1.25
CA GLU A 19 3.46 17.28 -0.40
C GLU A 19 2.75 18.16 0.63
N GLN A 20 1.51 18.56 0.34
CA GLN A 20 0.58 19.14 1.31
C GLN A 20 -0.65 18.22 1.43
N PRO A 21 -1.05 17.84 2.66
CA PRO A 21 -2.28 17.10 2.85
C PRO A 21 -3.46 17.95 2.38
N LEU A 22 -4.14 17.49 1.33
CA LEU A 22 -5.40 18.07 0.90
C LEU A 22 -6.47 17.68 1.93
N ALA A 23 -7.20 18.67 2.44
CA ALA A 23 -8.22 18.44 3.46
C ALA A 23 -9.35 17.56 2.91
N ASP A 24 -9.56 16.39 3.54
CA ASP A 24 -10.74 15.49 3.46
C ASP A 24 -11.46 15.36 2.09
N GLU A 25 -10.73 15.36 0.99
CA GLU A 25 -11.33 15.14 -0.33
C GLU A 25 -11.60 13.64 -0.57
N PRO A 26 -12.70 13.28 -1.25
CA PRO A 26 -13.01 11.90 -1.59
C PRO A 26 -11.93 11.32 -2.51
N GLY A 27 -11.07 10.45 -1.96
CA GLY A 27 -9.91 9.88 -2.65
C GLY A 27 -8.58 10.13 -1.95
N VAL A 28 -8.56 11.01 -0.94
CA VAL A 28 -7.39 11.16 -0.07
C VAL A 28 -7.30 9.98 0.90
N VAL A 29 -6.15 9.31 0.90
CA VAL A 29 -5.83 8.24 1.85
C VAL A 29 -4.40 8.43 2.33
N GLY A 30 -4.15 8.42 3.63
CA GLY A 30 -2.78 8.54 4.16
C GLY A 30 -2.02 9.80 3.71
N GLY A 31 -2.72 10.91 3.45
CA GLY A 31 -2.11 12.15 2.96
C GLY A 31 -1.74 12.16 1.47
N GLY A 32 -2.21 11.20 0.67
CA GLY A 32 -2.06 11.20 -0.78
C GLY A 32 -3.35 10.90 -1.53
N LEU A 33 -3.33 11.05 -2.85
CA LEU A 33 -4.48 10.86 -3.73
C LEU A 33 -4.46 9.44 -4.34
N LEU A 34 -5.56 8.71 -4.17
CA LEU A 34 -5.81 7.42 -4.82
C LEU A 34 -6.74 7.61 -6.02
N ALA A 35 -6.28 7.23 -7.22
CA ALA A 35 -7.03 7.38 -8.47
C ALA A 35 -6.87 6.14 -9.36
N GLY A 36 -7.83 5.89 -10.26
CA GLY A 36 -7.80 4.76 -11.18
C GLY A 36 -9.13 4.02 -11.21
N ASP A 37 -9.07 2.70 -11.35
CA ASP A 37 -10.26 1.84 -11.37
C ASP A 37 -11.05 1.98 -10.06
N PRO A 38 -12.36 2.29 -10.12
CA PRO A 38 -13.17 2.58 -8.93
C PRO A 38 -13.34 1.37 -8.01
N ALA A 39 -13.32 0.14 -8.56
CA ALA A 39 -13.44 -1.06 -7.75
C ALA A 39 -12.14 -1.31 -6.96
N LEU A 40 -10.97 -1.20 -7.62
CA LEU A 40 -9.67 -1.27 -6.96
C LEU A 40 -9.49 -0.17 -5.92
N VAL A 41 -9.81 1.08 -6.26
CA VAL A 41 -9.78 2.23 -5.35
C VAL A 41 -10.62 1.96 -4.10
N THR A 42 -11.83 1.44 -4.26
CA THR A 42 -12.73 1.12 -3.14
C THR A 42 -12.17 0.00 -2.26
N VAL A 43 -11.51 -1.01 -2.83
CA VAL A 43 -10.91 -2.10 -2.05
C VAL A 43 -9.68 -1.61 -1.29
N VAL A 44 -8.74 -0.93 -1.96
CA VAL A 44 -7.54 -0.36 -1.34
C VAL A 44 -7.92 0.58 -0.20
N ARG A 45 -8.89 1.47 -0.42
CA ARG A 45 -9.37 2.40 0.59
C ARG A 45 -9.99 1.68 1.80
N ARG A 46 -10.79 0.63 1.57
CA ARG A 46 -11.34 -0.18 2.67
C ARG A 46 -10.27 -0.85 3.52
N ILE A 47 -9.19 -1.34 2.89
CA ILE A 47 -8.06 -1.93 3.61
C ILE A 47 -7.36 -0.84 4.45
N LEU A 48 -7.13 0.34 3.88
CA LEU A 48 -6.48 1.45 4.59
C LEU A 48 -7.34 2.05 5.72
N THR A 49 -8.68 1.95 5.65
CA THR A 49 -9.57 2.32 6.76
C THR A 49 -9.71 1.25 7.85
N GLY A 50 -8.93 0.18 7.81
CA GLY A 50 -8.87 -0.82 8.87
C GLY A 50 -9.89 -1.96 8.78
N VAL A 51 -10.60 -2.13 7.65
CA VAL A 51 -11.67 -3.12 7.54
C VAL A 51 -11.14 -4.57 7.48
N THR A 52 -9.88 -4.78 7.06
CA THR A 52 -9.07 -6.04 6.99
C THR A 52 -8.21 -6.02 5.71
N PRO A 53 -7.11 -6.81 5.60
CA PRO A 53 -6.42 -7.59 6.64
C PRO A 53 -5.49 -6.72 7.52
N GLU A 54 -4.92 -7.29 8.60
CA GLU A 54 -3.91 -6.64 9.47
C GLU A 54 -2.48 -6.83 8.97
N ARG A 55 -2.25 -7.81 8.10
CA ARG A 55 -0.98 -8.07 7.45
C ARG A 55 -1.20 -8.60 6.04
N VAL A 56 -0.23 -8.38 5.17
CA VAL A 56 -0.27 -8.80 3.76
C VAL A 56 0.93 -9.69 3.48
N CYS A 57 0.68 -10.83 2.83
CA CYS A 57 1.76 -11.70 2.36
C CYS A 57 2.38 -11.11 1.10
N VAL A 58 3.68 -10.85 1.15
CA VAL A 58 4.51 -10.46 0.02
C VAL A 58 5.07 -11.77 -0.56
N ALA A 59 4.51 -12.19 -1.70
CA ALA A 59 4.61 -13.56 -2.23
C ALA A 59 6.05 -14.08 -2.43
N GLU A 60 7.04 -13.21 -2.55
CA GLU A 60 8.46 -13.57 -2.54
C GLU A 60 9.20 -12.56 -1.67
N PRO A 61 9.82 -12.94 -0.53
CA PRO A 61 10.08 -14.28 -0.01
C PRO A 61 9.04 -14.83 1.03
N ASN A 62 7.73 -14.75 0.76
CA ASN A 62 6.66 -15.10 1.73
C ASN A 62 6.75 -14.32 3.05
N VAL A 63 7.19 -13.07 2.97
CA VAL A 63 7.29 -12.23 4.16
C VAL A 63 5.97 -11.49 4.37
N TYR A 64 5.56 -11.35 5.62
CA TYR A 64 4.35 -10.61 5.96
C TYR A 64 4.72 -9.18 6.27
N TYR A 65 4.11 -8.23 5.56
CA TYR A 65 4.11 -6.83 5.95
C TYR A 65 2.95 -6.60 6.92
N GLN A 66 3.23 -6.05 8.10
CA GLN A 66 2.22 -5.65 9.07
C GLN A 66 1.86 -4.18 8.85
N PHE A 67 0.56 -3.88 8.74
CA PHE A 67 0.11 -2.51 8.61
C PHE A 67 0.42 -1.70 9.87
N THR A 68 0.81 -0.43 9.70
CA THR A 68 0.92 0.50 10.82
C THR A 68 -0.47 0.78 11.41
N ALA A 69 -0.51 1.25 12.66
CA ALA A 69 -1.77 1.59 13.32
C ALA A 69 -2.58 2.66 12.57
N ALA A 70 -1.89 3.61 11.93
CA ALA A 70 -2.51 4.71 11.20
C ALA A 70 -2.72 4.43 9.71
N ARG A 71 -2.07 3.39 9.15
CA ARG A 71 -2.22 2.95 7.75
C ARG A 71 -2.01 4.07 6.72
N ASP A 72 -1.12 5.02 7.02
CA ASP A 72 -0.88 6.22 6.20
C ASP A 72 0.48 6.21 5.49
N THR A 73 1.31 5.18 5.70
CA THR A 73 2.65 5.14 5.09
C THR A 73 2.61 4.65 3.64
N LEU A 74 3.68 4.95 2.88
CA LEU A 74 3.83 4.41 1.52
C LEU A 74 3.83 2.88 1.48
N ALA A 75 4.42 2.24 2.49
CA ALA A 75 4.45 0.80 2.63
C ALA A 75 3.04 0.24 2.93
N ASP A 76 2.25 0.92 3.77
CA ASP A 76 0.85 0.56 3.99
C ASP A 76 0.04 0.65 2.69
N VAL A 77 0.20 1.73 1.92
CA VAL A 77 -0.51 1.86 0.65
C VAL A 77 -0.10 0.77 -0.34
N ALA A 78 1.19 0.50 -0.47
CA ALA A 78 1.71 -0.56 -1.34
C ALA A 78 1.18 -1.95 -0.93
N ALA A 79 1.17 -2.24 0.38
CA ALA A 79 0.62 -3.48 0.91
C ALA A 79 -0.89 -3.59 0.67
N ALA A 80 -1.65 -2.50 0.84
CA ALA A 80 -3.08 -2.46 0.56
C ALA A 80 -3.38 -2.72 -0.92
N MET A 81 -2.56 -2.21 -1.84
CA MET A 81 -2.65 -2.52 -3.28
C MET A 81 -2.43 -4.02 -3.55
N LEU A 82 -1.41 -4.62 -2.96
CA LEU A 82 -1.14 -6.07 -3.07
C LEU A 82 -2.29 -6.92 -2.51
N ALA A 83 -2.84 -6.53 -1.36
CA ALA A 83 -3.98 -7.19 -0.76
C ALA A 83 -5.26 -7.05 -1.60
N ALA A 84 -5.48 -5.89 -2.22
CA ALA A 84 -6.57 -5.69 -3.18
C ALA A 84 -6.41 -6.60 -4.41
N GLY A 85 -5.17 -6.89 -4.79
CA GLY A 85 -4.81 -7.89 -5.78
C GLY A 85 -5.02 -9.34 -5.37
N SER A 86 -5.20 -9.63 -4.07
CA SER A 86 -5.15 -10.99 -3.52
C SER A 86 -3.85 -11.72 -3.91
N GLY A 87 -2.73 -11.00 -3.92
CA GLY A 87 -1.43 -11.54 -4.39
C GLY A 87 -1.33 -11.71 -5.92
N ARG A 88 -2.33 -11.23 -6.68
CA ARG A 88 -2.31 -11.18 -8.14
C ARG A 88 -2.27 -9.73 -8.61
N GLY A 89 -1.29 -9.39 -9.43
CA GLY A 89 -1.10 -8.05 -9.95
C GLY A 89 0.35 -7.61 -9.81
N GLN A 90 0.64 -6.41 -10.33
CA GLN A 90 1.99 -5.88 -10.42
C GLN A 90 2.03 -4.50 -9.79
N LEU A 91 2.81 -4.36 -8.71
CA LEU A 91 3.25 -3.03 -8.26
C LEU A 91 4.34 -2.49 -9.16
N SER A 92 4.43 -1.17 -9.23
CA SER A 92 5.58 -0.46 -9.78
C SER A 92 6.85 -0.75 -8.97
N ASP A 93 8.02 -0.52 -9.58
CA ASP A 93 9.32 -0.71 -8.93
C ASP A 93 9.42 0.05 -7.60
N LEU A 94 8.95 1.30 -7.56
CA LEU A 94 8.89 2.09 -6.33
C LEU A 94 8.03 1.43 -5.25
N GLY A 95 6.93 0.79 -5.65
CA GLY A 95 6.03 0.08 -4.74
C GLY A 95 6.67 -1.16 -4.13
N TRP A 96 7.41 -1.92 -4.93
CA TRP A 96 8.21 -3.03 -4.43
C TRP A 96 9.35 -2.57 -3.54
N ASP A 97 10.02 -1.47 -3.89
CA ASP A 97 11.13 -0.91 -3.13
C ASP A 97 10.70 -0.43 -1.74
N VAL A 98 9.58 0.31 -1.61
CA VAL A 98 9.09 0.74 -0.29
C VAL A 98 8.64 -0.43 0.58
N LEU A 99 8.08 -1.49 -0.01
CA LEU A 99 7.72 -2.71 0.73
C LEU A 99 8.95 -3.49 1.16
N ALA A 100 9.92 -3.66 0.27
CA ALA A 100 11.17 -4.34 0.57
C ALA A 100 11.96 -3.62 1.67
N GLN A 101 12.01 -2.29 1.63
CA GLN A 101 12.61 -1.49 2.69
C GLN A 101 11.88 -1.67 4.02
N ALA A 102 10.56 -1.58 4.04
CA ALA A 102 9.80 -1.69 5.29
C ALA A 102 9.87 -3.10 5.90
N VAL A 103 9.83 -4.14 5.07
CA VAL A 103 10.02 -5.53 5.50
C VAL A 103 11.46 -5.78 5.98
N GLY A 104 12.45 -5.19 5.31
CA GLY A 104 13.85 -5.27 5.71
C GLY A 104 14.14 -4.54 7.03
N ASP A 105 13.47 -3.42 7.29
CA ASP A 105 13.59 -2.65 8.55
C ASP A 105 12.93 -3.40 9.72
N ASP A 106 11.75 -4.00 9.52
CA ASP A 106 11.07 -4.81 10.54
C ASP A 106 11.93 -6.02 10.98
N GLY A 107 12.59 -6.67 10.02
CA GLY A 107 13.56 -7.73 10.30
C GLY A 107 14.82 -7.25 11.07
N ALA A 108 15.20 -5.98 10.94
CA ALA A 108 16.32 -5.39 11.68
C ALA A 108 15.93 -4.94 13.09
N GLN A 109 14.67 -4.55 13.31
CA GLN A 109 14.16 -4.15 14.64
C GLN A 109 13.93 -5.35 15.59
N GLY A 110 13.93 -6.59 15.08
CA GLY A 110 13.88 -7.82 15.89
C GLY A 110 15.22 -8.30 16.44
N ALA A 111 16.35 -7.64 16.14
CA ALA A 111 17.70 -8.11 16.49
C ALA A 111 18.30 -7.53 17.79
N ILE A 112 17.53 -6.78 18.58
CA ILE A 112 17.97 -6.29 19.90
C ILE A 112 16.88 -6.43 20.96
N HIS A 113 16.82 -7.57 21.65
CA HIS A 113 16.63 -7.58 23.11
C HIS A 113 17.11 -8.88 23.77
#